data_AF-A0A4S4N5S1-F1
#
_entry.id   AF-A0A4S4N5S1-F1
#
_cell.length_a   1.000
_cell.length_b   1.000
_cell.length_c   1.000
_cell.angle_alpha   90.00
_cell.angle_beta   90.00
_cell.angle_gamma   90.00
#
_symmetry.space_group_name_H-M   'P 1'
#
loop_
_entity.id
_entity.type
_entity.pdbx_description
1 polymer ?
#
loop_
_entity_poly.entity_id
_entity_poly.type
_entity_poly.pdbx_seq_one_letter_code
_entity_poly.pdbx_strand_id
1 'polypeptide(L)'
;MHSAVRILQLGIAAFVCVAVLYTTKCVCQLLAFWITSLPTLIWTQGFGSHSGPQAHGTGRLATQADIFAHLDPNAYALLSNGVYRSDPAFAPVVGTIDYDPAGLRQKLLGDSDMNSTVSLSQDTLLSKAFSQSLHPTRIIPYFYRATGKFDDDDVTITTLVTSNRFKVLKQLVERYRGPISVTIHIPFPSATTLADLPPDSPSLTVLHDLHDLYHSTPHFGNYVDVHLALSPFSGKAHNDRSASHSKDKGDGEGGRQFNVWRNVARLFSRTEFVMMLDVDFAVCTDWRGAVRRAMKDAHANDVGIARRSGGISADKEGRTSEVANSLREGSAALVLPVFEYISQEDGEDQRTFPQDKESLLRLVNTKPPIITSFHASWAPGHNSTNYPKYYSIPPGADKIYKVETYQSSYEPYVITSKWVTWCDERFTGYGANKAACLFEMYLSGVSFYVLSDHFLIHQNHKYEEEARREERKYNRKLYTDFKEEACLRYLYRFHHEGTLDSPKGSNVKAECKKIKSVTKIAAELLGVTL
;
A
#
# COMPACT_ATOMS: atom_id res chain seq x y z
N MET A 1 -13.53 22.76 64.47
CA MET A 1 -12.10 22.40 64.40
C MET A 1 -11.83 20.89 64.49
N HIS A 2 -12.55 20.10 65.29
CA HIS A 2 -12.29 18.65 65.41
C HIS A 2 -12.51 17.80 64.14
N SER A 3 -13.45 18.15 63.25
CA SER A 3 -13.69 17.37 62.03
C SER A 3 -12.62 17.55 60.94
N ALA A 4 -12.01 18.73 60.85
CA ALA A 4 -10.96 19.02 59.87
C ALA A 4 -9.65 18.26 60.19
N VAL A 5 -9.34 18.10 61.47
CA VAL A 5 -8.15 17.34 61.93
C VAL A 5 -8.30 15.85 61.61
N ARG A 6 -9.50 15.28 61.76
CA ARG A 6 -9.76 13.86 61.42
C ARG A 6 -9.66 13.58 59.93
N ILE A 7 -10.13 14.50 59.08
CA ILE A 7 -10.01 14.38 57.62
C ILE A 7 -8.54 14.44 57.19
N LEU A 8 -7.75 15.34 57.78
CA LEU A 8 -6.32 15.44 57.50
C LEU A 8 -5.55 14.18 57.95
N GLN A 9 -5.89 13.62 59.12
CA GLN A 9 -5.29 12.37 59.61
C GLN A 9 -5.61 11.18 58.71
N LEU A 10 -6.84 11.07 58.21
CA LEU A 10 -7.23 10.04 57.24
C LEU A 10 -6.52 10.21 55.89
N GLY A 11 -6.36 11.46 55.42
CA GLY A 11 -5.62 11.76 54.19
C GLY A 11 -4.14 11.37 54.29
N ILE A 12 -3.49 11.67 55.43
CA ILE A 12 -2.09 11.30 55.67
C ILE A 12 -1.95 9.77 55.78
N ALA A 13 -2.87 9.09 56.47
CA ALA A 13 -2.84 7.63 56.59
C ALA A 13 -3.01 6.94 55.21
N ALA A 14 -3.91 7.45 54.37
CA ALA A 14 -4.10 6.95 53.01
C ALA A 14 -2.85 7.18 52.14
N PHE A 15 -2.23 8.37 52.23
CA PHE A 15 -1.00 8.68 51.50
C PHE A 15 0.16 7.78 51.91
N VAL A 16 0.33 7.53 53.23
CA VAL A 16 1.36 6.61 53.74
C VAL A 16 1.11 5.18 53.25
N CYS A 17 -0.14 4.70 53.24
CA CYS A 17 -0.45 3.36 52.72
C CYS A 17 -0.12 3.23 51.22
N VAL A 18 -0.46 4.23 50.41
CA VAL A 18 -0.15 4.26 48.97
C VAL A 18 1.38 4.31 48.75
N ALA A 19 2.10 5.11 49.52
CA ALA A 19 3.56 5.19 49.44
C ALA A 19 4.26 3.88 49.84
N VAL A 20 3.76 3.19 50.87
CA VAL A 20 4.28 1.88 51.29
C VAL A 20 4.02 0.82 50.22
N LEU A 21 2.83 0.80 49.60
CA LEU A 21 2.50 -0.12 48.50
C LEU A 21 3.36 0.13 47.25
N TYR A 22 3.61 1.40 46.93
CA TYR A 22 4.45 1.78 45.79
C TYR A 22 5.92 1.39 46.01
N THR A 23 6.44 1.63 47.20
CA THR A 23 7.83 1.28 47.55
C THR A 23 8.04 -0.24 47.65
N THR A 24 7.09 -1.00 48.21
CA THR A 24 7.17 -2.48 48.21
C THR A 24 7.09 -3.07 46.81
N LYS A 25 6.26 -2.52 45.90
CA LYS A 25 6.20 -2.97 44.50
C LYS A 25 7.52 -2.70 43.76
N CYS A 26 8.15 -1.55 44.03
CA CYS A 26 9.44 -1.17 43.44
C CYS A 26 10.58 -2.07 43.96
N VAL A 27 10.59 -2.41 45.26
CA VAL A 27 11.58 -3.31 45.88
C VAL A 27 11.44 -4.74 45.35
N CYS A 28 10.22 -5.25 45.14
CA CYS A 28 10.00 -6.57 44.54
C CYS A 28 10.46 -6.63 43.07
N GLN A 29 10.29 -5.56 42.29
CA GLN A 29 10.77 -5.48 40.90
C GLN A 29 12.30 -5.39 40.82
N LEU A 30 12.94 -4.69 41.76
CA LEU A 30 14.40 -4.63 41.86
C LEU A 30 14.99 -5.99 42.29
N LEU A 31 14.36 -6.71 43.23
CA LEU A 31 14.81 -8.05 43.62
C LEU A 31 14.66 -9.10 42.51
N ALA A 32 13.63 -8.99 41.67
CA ALA A 32 13.45 -9.87 40.50
C ALA A 32 14.53 -9.66 39.42
N PHE A 33 15.06 -8.44 39.29
CA PHE A 33 16.16 -8.12 38.38
C PHE A 33 17.52 -8.67 38.87
N TRP A 34 17.71 -8.76 40.19
CA TRP A 34 18.93 -9.29 40.79
C TRP A 34 19.02 -10.83 40.74
N ILE A 35 17.88 -11.55 40.77
CA ILE A 35 17.88 -13.03 40.78
C ILE A 35 18.06 -13.63 39.37
N THR A 36 17.85 -12.86 38.30
CA THR A 36 18.00 -13.34 36.90
C THR A 36 19.36 -13.02 36.27
N SER A 37 20.26 -12.39 37.02
CA SER A 37 21.56 -11.87 36.54
C SER A 37 22.77 -12.60 37.16
N LEU A 38 22.73 -13.93 37.25
CA LEU A 38 23.88 -14.75 37.69
C LEU A 38 24.39 -15.61 36.52
N PRO A 39 25.65 -15.45 36.07
CA PRO A 39 26.22 -16.24 34.99
C PRO A 39 26.68 -17.61 35.52
N THR A 40 26.10 -18.70 35.02
CA THR A 40 26.60 -20.06 35.28
C THR A 40 27.70 -20.41 34.29
N LEU A 41 28.91 -20.55 34.80
CA LEU A 41 30.12 -21.00 34.10
C LEU A 41 30.73 -22.16 34.92
N ILE A 42 31.35 -23.13 34.21
CA ILE A 42 32.16 -24.30 34.67
C ILE A 42 31.38 -25.65 34.62
N TRP A 43 31.47 -26.45 33.55
CA TRP A 43 32.52 -27.43 33.11
C TRP A 43 32.42 -28.83 33.75
N THR A 44 32.29 -29.89 32.92
CA THR A 44 33.17 -31.09 32.89
C THR A 44 32.94 -31.94 31.64
N GLN A 45 34.00 -32.67 31.27
CA GLN A 45 34.24 -33.40 30.03
C GLN A 45 33.61 -34.81 29.95
N GLY A 46 33.51 -35.35 28.72
CA GLY A 46 33.93 -36.74 28.45
C GLY A 46 32.99 -37.68 27.69
N PHE A 47 33.33 -37.91 26.41
CA PHE A 47 33.16 -39.13 25.56
C PHE A 47 31.76 -39.70 25.22
N GLY A 48 31.52 -39.84 23.90
CA GLY A 48 30.52 -40.76 23.34
C GLY A 48 30.23 -40.51 21.85
N SER A 49 30.66 -41.42 21.00
CA SER A 49 30.63 -41.42 19.52
C SER A 49 29.26 -41.60 18.85
N HIS A 50 29.17 -41.09 17.62
CA HIS A 50 28.42 -41.56 16.42
C HIS A 50 27.22 -40.78 15.85
N SER A 51 27.33 -40.62 14.52
CA SER A 51 26.35 -40.39 13.45
C SER A 51 25.77 -38.97 13.25
N GLY A 52 26.24 -38.32 12.18
CA GLY A 52 25.68 -37.06 11.64
C GLY A 52 24.39 -37.26 10.85
N PRO A 53 23.72 -36.14 10.51
CA PRO A 53 23.75 -35.73 9.10
C PRO A 53 24.01 -34.22 8.89
N GLN A 54 24.65 -33.98 7.75
CA GLN A 54 24.97 -32.74 7.03
C GLN A 54 24.34 -31.42 7.51
N ALA A 55 25.21 -30.51 7.94
CA ALA A 55 24.91 -29.09 8.05
C ALA A 55 24.87 -28.45 6.65
N HIS A 56 23.69 -27.95 6.26
CA HIS A 56 23.60 -26.93 5.22
C HIS A 56 24.15 -25.63 5.80
N GLY A 57 25.25 -25.14 5.23
CA GLY A 57 25.93 -23.92 5.65
C GLY A 57 25.04 -22.69 5.49
N THR A 58 24.81 -21.98 6.60
CA THR A 58 24.38 -20.59 6.61
C THR A 58 25.60 -19.71 6.38
N GLY A 59 25.97 -19.51 5.11
CA GLY A 59 26.98 -18.52 4.74
C GLY A 59 26.41 -17.11 4.93
N ARG A 60 26.90 -16.37 5.92
CA ARG A 60 26.78 -14.90 5.91
C ARG A 60 27.58 -14.39 4.71
N LEU A 61 26.90 -13.72 3.78
CA LEU A 61 27.48 -13.15 2.57
C LEU A 61 28.56 -12.13 2.95
N ALA A 62 29.78 -12.33 2.46
CA ALA A 62 30.97 -11.62 2.91
C ALA A 62 31.38 -10.45 2.00
N THR A 63 30.74 -10.25 0.85
CA THR A 63 31.12 -9.17 -0.09
C THR A 63 29.92 -8.42 -0.68
N GLN A 64 30.10 -7.11 -0.97
CA GLN A 64 29.11 -6.28 -1.68
C GLN A 64 28.70 -6.87 -3.04
N ALA A 65 29.59 -7.65 -3.68
CA ALA A 65 29.33 -8.28 -4.97
C ALA A 65 28.18 -9.31 -4.92
N ASP A 66 27.99 -9.98 -3.78
CA ASP A 66 27.03 -11.08 -3.68
C ASP A 66 25.57 -10.59 -3.64
N ILE A 67 25.31 -9.40 -3.07
CA ILE A 67 23.97 -8.80 -3.05
C ILE A 67 23.49 -8.56 -4.47
N PHE A 68 24.37 -8.14 -5.37
CA PHE A 68 24.01 -7.71 -6.72
C PHE A 68 24.35 -8.74 -7.80
N ALA A 69 24.94 -9.88 -7.41
CA ALA A 69 25.31 -10.96 -8.33
C ALA A 69 24.11 -11.54 -9.11
N HIS A 70 22.90 -11.39 -8.58
CA HIS A 70 21.67 -11.85 -9.19
C HIS A 70 21.04 -10.85 -10.17
N LEU A 71 21.51 -9.60 -10.18
CA LEU A 71 20.94 -8.55 -11.05
C LEU A 71 21.36 -8.73 -12.49
N ASP A 72 20.48 -8.36 -13.42
CA ASP A 72 20.87 -8.20 -14.80
C ASP A 72 21.90 -7.05 -14.97
N PRO A 73 22.73 -7.07 -16.02
CA PRO A 73 23.77 -6.06 -16.21
C PRO A 73 23.26 -4.61 -16.26
N ASN A 74 22.02 -4.35 -16.69
CA ASN A 74 21.44 -3.01 -16.75
C ASN A 74 21.00 -2.54 -15.36
N ALA A 75 20.33 -3.39 -14.58
CA ALA A 75 19.99 -3.10 -13.19
C ALA A 75 21.25 -2.89 -12.35
N TYR A 76 22.29 -3.72 -12.58
CA TYR A 76 23.60 -3.55 -11.97
C TYR A 76 24.26 -2.23 -12.39
N ALA A 77 24.28 -1.90 -13.69
CA ALA A 77 24.86 -0.66 -14.21
C ALA A 77 24.16 0.61 -13.67
N LEU A 78 22.82 0.57 -13.56
CA LEU A 78 22.02 1.64 -12.96
C LEU A 78 22.43 1.92 -11.52
N LEU A 79 22.82 0.88 -10.79
CA LEU A 79 23.27 0.96 -9.41
C LEU A 79 24.77 1.30 -9.29
N SER A 80 25.62 0.75 -10.15
CA SER A 80 27.09 0.84 -10.08
C SER A 80 27.66 2.11 -10.68
N ASN A 81 27.04 2.66 -11.73
CA ASN A 81 27.66 3.75 -12.50
C ASN A 81 27.09 5.13 -12.14
N GLY A 82 26.06 5.21 -11.29
CA GLY A 82 25.55 6.44 -10.67
C GLY A 82 25.16 7.58 -11.62
N VAL A 83 25.16 7.35 -12.93
CA VAL A 83 25.16 8.40 -13.93
C VAL A 83 24.02 8.12 -14.91
N TYR A 84 22.97 8.93 -14.79
CA TYR A 84 22.17 9.36 -15.93
C TYR A 84 23.11 10.19 -16.81
N ARG A 85 23.81 9.57 -17.76
CA ARG A 85 24.56 10.33 -18.76
C ARG A 85 23.56 10.71 -19.83
N SER A 86 23.10 11.95 -19.78
CA SER A 86 22.49 12.64 -20.92
C SER A 86 23.56 12.94 -21.98
N ASP A 87 24.34 11.94 -22.36
CA ASP A 87 25.42 12.05 -23.34
C ASP A 87 25.02 11.24 -24.59
N PRO A 88 24.66 11.89 -25.71
CA PRO A 88 24.22 11.21 -26.92
C PRO A 88 25.34 10.41 -27.60
N ALA A 89 26.57 10.42 -27.09
CA ALA A 89 27.72 9.75 -27.69
C ALA A 89 27.94 8.28 -27.26
N PHE A 90 27.18 7.75 -26.29
CA PHE A 90 27.25 6.33 -25.93
C PHE A 90 25.98 5.60 -26.36
N ALA A 91 26.08 4.83 -27.44
CA ALA A 91 25.02 3.92 -27.85
C ALA A 91 24.73 2.92 -26.71
N PRO A 92 23.48 2.81 -26.22
CA PRO A 92 23.14 1.80 -25.24
C PRO A 92 23.26 0.42 -25.88
N VAL A 93 23.98 -0.49 -25.23
CA VAL A 93 23.94 -1.91 -25.58
C VAL A 93 22.50 -2.35 -25.36
N VAL A 94 21.84 -2.69 -26.46
CA VAL A 94 20.43 -3.05 -26.55
C VAL A 94 20.17 -4.29 -25.69
N GLY A 95 19.70 -4.07 -24.47
CA GLY A 95 19.01 -5.07 -23.66
C GLY A 95 17.52 -4.84 -23.81
N THR A 96 16.88 -5.56 -24.73
CA THR A 96 15.43 -5.69 -24.77
C THR A 96 15.01 -6.42 -23.49
N ILE A 97 14.48 -5.67 -22.53
CA ILE A 97 13.60 -6.28 -21.53
C ILE A 97 12.45 -6.90 -22.33
N ASP A 98 12.08 -8.15 -22.04
CA ASP A 98 10.78 -8.75 -22.39
C ASP A 98 9.67 -7.98 -21.64
N TYR A 99 9.60 -6.69 -21.90
CA TYR A 99 8.38 -5.94 -21.94
C TYR A 99 7.67 -6.44 -23.19
N ASP A 100 6.36 -6.60 -23.17
CA ASP A 100 5.62 -6.68 -24.43
C ASP A 100 5.36 -5.22 -24.87
N PRO A 101 6.28 -4.58 -25.63
CA PRO A 101 6.04 -3.24 -26.13
C PRO A 101 4.85 -3.23 -27.10
N ALA A 102 4.42 -4.37 -27.66
CA ALA A 102 3.27 -4.41 -28.54
C ALA A 102 1.98 -4.19 -27.76
N GLY A 103 1.79 -4.85 -26.61
CA GLY A 103 0.61 -4.68 -25.76
C GLY A 103 0.46 -3.27 -25.14
N LEU A 104 1.55 -2.68 -24.64
CA LEU A 104 1.52 -1.30 -24.13
C LEU A 104 1.38 -0.28 -25.27
N ARG A 105 2.11 -0.45 -26.40
CA ARG A 105 1.97 0.45 -27.56
C ARG A 105 0.57 0.40 -28.12
N GLN A 106 -0.03 -0.78 -28.29
CA GLN A 106 -1.38 -0.91 -28.81
C GLN A 106 -2.39 -0.19 -27.92
N LYS A 107 -2.25 -0.29 -26.59
CA LYS A 107 -3.10 0.43 -25.64
C LYS A 107 -2.83 1.94 -25.56
N LEU A 108 -1.59 2.41 -25.77
CA LEU A 108 -1.22 3.82 -25.67
C LEU A 108 -1.34 4.62 -26.98
N LEU A 109 -1.09 3.99 -28.14
CA LEU A 109 -0.96 4.64 -29.44
C LEU A 109 -2.11 4.30 -30.41
N GLY A 110 -2.95 3.31 -30.07
CA GLY A 110 -3.99 2.79 -30.97
C GLY A 110 -3.41 2.00 -32.15
N ASP A 111 -4.29 1.38 -32.95
CA ASP A 111 -3.94 0.46 -34.04
C ASP A 111 -3.17 1.09 -35.23
N SER A 112 -2.94 2.40 -35.22
CA SER A 112 -2.49 3.14 -36.41
C SER A 112 -0.97 3.19 -36.65
N ASP A 113 -0.11 2.57 -35.82
CA ASP A 113 1.34 2.70 -36.01
C ASP A 113 2.17 1.47 -35.60
N MET A 114 1.81 0.30 -36.14
CA MET A 114 2.51 -0.98 -35.89
C MET A 114 3.87 -1.11 -36.60
N ASN A 115 4.23 -0.20 -37.50
CA ASN A 115 5.46 -0.29 -38.31
C ASN A 115 6.59 0.66 -37.88
N SER A 116 6.40 1.49 -36.84
CA SER A 116 7.46 2.38 -36.34
C SER A 116 8.22 1.74 -35.17
N THR A 117 9.38 1.13 -35.44
CA THR A 117 10.30 0.64 -34.38
C THR A 117 11.08 1.80 -33.76
N VAL A 118 10.39 2.70 -33.06
CA VAL A 118 11.06 3.64 -32.15
C VAL A 118 11.42 2.87 -30.89
N SER A 119 12.72 2.64 -30.67
CA SER A 119 13.26 2.08 -29.43
C SER A 119 13.34 3.19 -28.38
N LEU A 120 12.44 3.19 -27.41
CA LEU A 120 12.49 4.11 -26.27
C LEU A 120 13.36 3.49 -25.16
N SER A 121 14.36 4.22 -24.68
CA SER A 121 15.13 3.76 -23.51
C SER A 121 14.21 3.70 -22.29
N GLN A 122 14.44 2.70 -21.41
CA GLN A 122 13.71 2.61 -20.13
C GLN A 122 13.82 3.92 -19.34
N ASP A 123 15.00 4.53 -19.34
CA ASP A 123 15.25 5.80 -18.67
C ASP A 123 14.33 6.91 -19.18
N THR A 124 14.20 7.04 -20.50
CA THR A 124 13.30 8.04 -21.07
C THR A 124 11.85 7.74 -20.70
N LEU A 125 11.43 6.47 -20.77
CA LEU A 125 10.09 6.05 -20.34
C LEU A 125 9.81 6.45 -18.89
N LEU A 126 10.70 6.10 -17.96
CA LEU A 126 10.51 6.38 -16.53
C LEU A 126 10.55 7.88 -16.23
N SER A 127 11.45 8.63 -16.86
CA SER A 127 11.50 10.10 -16.70
C SER A 127 10.21 10.79 -17.13
N LYS A 128 9.49 10.22 -18.11
CA LYS A 128 8.20 10.71 -18.58
C LYS A 128 7.03 10.19 -17.75
N ALA A 129 7.08 8.92 -17.34
CA ALA A 129 6.04 8.30 -16.53
C ALA A 129 5.94 8.95 -15.14
N PHE A 130 7.07 9.34 -14.55
CA PHE A 130 7.16 9.89 -13.20
C PHE A 130 7.61 11.37 -13.18
N SER A 131 7.24 12.14 -14.22
CA SER A 131 7.72 13.52 -14.39
C SER A 131 7.22 14.50 -13.33
N GLN A 132 6.19 14.12 -12.57
CA GLN A 132 5.59 14.94 -11.51
C GLN A 132 6.14 14.59 -10.12
N SER A 133 7.00 13.58 -10.03
CA SER A 133 7.69 13.19 -8.79
C SER A 133 8.73 14.23 -8.35
N LEU A 134 9.14 14.16 -7.07
CA LEU A 134 10.30 14.93 -6.60
C LEU A 134 11.57 14.31 -7.16
N HIS A 135 12.41 15.13 -7.79
CA HIS A 135 13.70 14.70 -8.35
C HIS A 135 14.89 15.26 -7.55
N PRO A 136 15.97 14.48 -7.37
CA PRO A 136 16.23 13.20 -8.02
C PRO A 136 15.54 12.01 -7.33
N THR A 137 14.84 11.19 -8.11
CA THR A 137 14.30 9.87 -7.71
C THR A 137 14.66 8.87 -8.79
N ARG A 138 15.33 7.77 -8.43
CA ARG A 138 15.72 6.69 -9.36
C ARG A 138 14.88 5.45 -9.07
N ILE A 139 14.18 4.96 -10.09
CA ILE A 139 13.40 3.73 -10.01
C ILE A 139 14.18 2.58 -10.65
N ILE A 140 14.32 1.48 -9.92
CA ILE A 140 14.88 0.23 -10.45
C ILE A 140 13.77 -0.82 -10.41
N PRO A 141 13.13 -1.09 -11.55
CA PRO A 141 12.09 -2.12 -11.60
C PRO A 141 12.71 -3.51 -11.51
N TYR A 142 11.95 -4.46 -10.94
CA TYR A 142 12.32 -5.88 -10.91
C TYR A 142 13.71 -6.16 -10.35
N PHE A 143 14.13 -5.38 -9.34
CA PHE A 143 15.35 -5.64 -8.60
C PHE A 143 15.38 -7.09 -8.09
N TYR A 144 14.23 -7.56 -7.61
CA TYR A 144 13.91 -8.99 -7.65
C TYR A 144 12.66 -9.19 -8.50
N ARG A 145 12.68 -10.21 -9.36
CA ARG A 145 11.51 -10.64 -10.12
C ARG A 145 11.07 -12.01 -9.64
N ALA A 146 9.79 -12.18 -9.37
CA ALA A 146 9.25 -13.48 -9.01
C ALA A 146 9.25 -14.43 -10.22
N THR A 147 9.56 -15.69 -9.96
CA THR A 147 9.62 -16.76 -10.97
C THR A 147 8.26 -17.37 -11.27
N GLY A 148 7.26 -17.14 -10.40
CA GLY A 148 5.89 -17.60 -10.60
C GLY A 148 5.27 -17.04 -11.89
N LYS A 149 4.45 -17.89 -12.52
CA LYS A 149 3.56 -17.47 -13.62
C LYS A 149 2.19 -17.15 -13.04
N PHE A 150 1.59 -16.06 -13.51
CA PHE A 150 0.30 -15.58 -13.02
C PHE A 150 -0.66 -15.45 -14.20
N ASP A 151 -1.92 -15.80 -13.99
CA ASP A 151 -2.97 -15.56 -14.99
C ASP A 151 -3.20 -14.04 -15.10
N ASP A 152 -3.51 -13.53 -16.29
CA ASP A 152 -3.81 -12.10 -16.48
C ASP A 152 -5.00 -11.65 -15.60
N ASP A 153 -6.00 -12.53 -15.43
CA ASP A 153 -7.19 -12.32 -14.60
C ASP A 153 -6.95 -12.56 -13.09
N ASP A 154 -5.71 -12.83 -12.69
CA ASP A 154 -5.33 -12.85 -11.27
C ASP A 154 -5.25 -11.41 -10.71
N VAL A 155 -5.17 -11.29 -9.39
CA VAL A 155 -5.07 -9.98 -8.72
C VAL A 155 -3.69 -9.83 -8.11
N THR A 156 -2.93 -8.82 -8.53
CA THR A 156 -1.66 -8.46 -7.89
C THR A 156 -1.92 -7.51 -6.72
N ILE A 157 -1.43 -7.82 -5.52
CA ILE A 157 -1.36 -6.78 -4.48
C ILE A 157 -0.24 -5.80 -4.82
N THR A 158 -0.59 -4.54 -5.00
CA THR A 158 0.38 -3.46 -5.14
C THR A 158 0.55 -2.80 -3.78
N THR A 159 1.77 -2.77 -3.27
CA THR A 159 2.07 -2.19 -1.96
C THR A 159 3.38 -1.42 -1.96
N LEU A 160 3.63 -0.67 -0.90
CA LEU A 160 4.86 0.09 -0.69
C LEU A 160 5.35 -0.11 0.74
N VAL A 161 6.65 -0.19 0.92
CA VAL A 161 7.25 -0.38 2.25
C VAL A 161 8.57 0.38 2.42
N THR A 162 8.85 0.70 3.66
CA THR A 162 10.16 1.12 4.18
C THR A 162 10.76 -0.02 5.02
N SER A 163 12.06 0.05 5.33
CA SER A 163 12.79 -1.03 6.02
C SER A 163 12.18 -1.45 7.37
N ASN A 164 11.63 -0.49 8.12
CA ASN A 164 10.92 -0.74 9.38
C ASN A 164 9.66 -1.63 9.23
N ARG A 165 9.16 -1.86 8.01
CA ARG A 165 7.97 -2.69 7.73
C ARG A 165 8.31 -4.05 7.10
N PHE A 166 9.57 -4.44 6.96
CA PHE A 166 9.96 -5.73 6.37
C PHE A 166 9.34 -6.95 7.07
N LYS A 167 9.20 -6.91 8.39
CA LYS A 167 8.51 -7.96 9.15
C LYS A 167 7.04 -8.12 8.71
N VAL A 168 6.34 -7.00 8.51
CA VAL A 168 4.93 -7.00 8.10
C VAL A 168 4.80 -7.43 6.64
N LEU A 169 5.74 -7.01 5.77
CA LEU A 169 5.79 -7.49 4.39
C LEU A 169 5.92 -9.01 4.32
N LYS A 170 6.80 -9.62 5.13
CA LYS A 170 6.91 -11.09 5.21
C LYS A 170 5.58 -11.75 5.57
N GLN A 171 4.86 -11.20 6.56
CA GLN A 171 3.55 -11.72 6.96
C GLN A 171 2.54 -11.65 5.81
N LEU A 172 2.50 -10.54 5.06
CA LEU A 172 1.66 -10.39 3.88
C LEU A 172 2.00 -11.45 2.81
N VAL A 173 3.28 -11.66 2.52
CA VAL A 173 3.76 -12.65 1.53
C VAL A 173 3.35 -14.07 1.92
N GLU A 174 3.56 -14.45 3.18
CA GLU A 174 3.23 -15.80 3.70
C GLU A 174 1.72 -16.06 3.74
N ARG A 175 0.92 -15.02 3.97
CA ARG A 175 -0.54 -15.08 4.05
C ARG A 175 -1.20 -15.04 2.68
N TYR A 176 -0.78 -14.14 1.79
CA TYR A 176 -1.46 -13.92 0.52
C TYR A 176 -1.18 -15.00 -0.52
N ARG A 177 0.08 -15.48 -0.62
CA ARG A 177 0.52 -16.53 -1.55
C ARG A 177 0.00 -16.32 -2.99
N GLY A 178 0.06 -15.06 -3.43
CA GLY A 178 -0.36 -14.58 -4.73
C GLY A 178 0.54 -13.45 -5.19
N PRO A 179 0.39 -12.99 -6.45
CA PRO A 179 1.30 -12.00 -7.00
C PRO A 179 1.31 -10.71 -6.17
N ILE A 180 2.50 -10.25 -5.80
CA ILE A 180 2.72 -8.98 -5.10
C ILE A 180 3.71 -8.17 -5.91
N SER A 181 3.37 -6.92 -6.20
CA SER A 181 4.34 -5.93 -6.67
C SER A 181 4.55 -4.92 -5.55
N VAL A 182 5.79 -4.82 -5.07
CA VAL A 182 6.15 -3.95 -3.95
C VAL A 182 7.21 -2.94 -4.35
N THR A 183 6.96 -1.66 -4.04
CA THR A 183 7.99 -0.63 -4.12
C THR A 183 8.64 -0.43 -2.76
N ILE A 184 9.97 -0.51 -2.72
CA ILE A 184 10.77 -0.33 -1.51
C ILE A 184 11.57 0.96 -1.64
N HIS A 185 11.35 1.88 -0.71
CA HIS A 185 12.15 3.09 -0.65
C HIS A 185 13.51 2.81 0.00
N ILE A 186 14.57 3.24 -0.67
CA ILE A 186 15.92 3.22 -0.14
C ILE A 186 16.39 4.68 -0.06
N PRO A 187 16.65 5.20 1.15
CA PRO A 187 17.42 6.41 1.35
C PRO A 187 18.71 6.34 0.53
N PHE A 188 18.91 7.24 -0.43
CA PHE A 188 20.07 7.16 -1.32
C PHE A 188 20.61 8.56 -1.64
N PRO A 189 21.86 8.89 -1.25
CA PRO A 189 22.43 10.21 -1.51
C PRO A 189 22.47 10.57 -3.00
N SER A 190 22.24 11.84 -3.32
CA SER A 190 22.34 12.35 -4.69
C SER A 190 23.75 12.16 -5.25
N ALA A 191 23.84 11.89 -6.57
CA ALA A 191 25.10 11.84 -7.32
C ALA A 191 26.17 10.86 -6.78
N THR A 192 25.74 9.83 -6.04
CA THR A 192 26.60 8.79 -5.48
C THR A 192 26.34 7.47 -6.23
N THR A 193 27.36 6.66 -6.47
CA THR A 193 27.17 5.29 -6.97
C THR A 193 27.09 4.31 -5.80
N LEU A 194 26.66 3.06 -6.02
CA LEU A 194 26.80 2.03 -4.99
C LEU A 194 28.25 1.86 -4.52
N ALA A 195 29.22 1.98 -5.43
CA ALA A 195 30.65 1.81 -5.12
C ALA A 195 31.19 2.94 -4.24
N ASP A 196 30.55 4.11 -4.29
CA ASP A 196 30.93 5.27 -3.48
C ASP A 196 30.29 5.25 -2.09
N LEU A 197 29.37 4.32 -1.81
CA LEU A 197 28.71 4.25 -0.51
C LEU A 197 29.66 3.71 0.56
N PRO A 198 29.78 4.40 1.73
CA PRO A 198 30.47 3.85 2.89
C PRO A 198 29.89 2.48 3.29
N PRO A 199 30.71 1.52 3.74
CA PRO A 199 30.26 0.20 4.17
C PRO A 199 29.18 0.22 5.27
N ASP A 200 29.16 1.27 6.09
CA ASP A 200 28.21 1.51 7.18
C ASP A 200 27.04 2.44 6.79
N SER A 201 26.88 2.73 5.50
CA SER A 201 25.81 3.60 5.03
C SER A 201 24.42 2.98 5.28
N PRO A 202 23.42 3.79 5.71
CA PRO A 202 22.05 3.31 5.90
C PRO A 202 21.46 2.66 4.65
N SER A 203 21.84 3.16 3.46
CA SER A 203 21.42 2.62 2.17
C SER A 203 21.84 1.15 2.00
N LEU A 204 23.11 0.82 2.29
CA LEU A 204 23.61 -0.55 2.19
C LEU A 204 22.98 -1.46 3.25
N THR A 205 22.79 -0.97 4.48
CA THR A 205 22.11 -1.74 5.53
C THR A 205 20.71 -2.16 5.08
N VAL A 206 19.91 -1.24 4.54
CA VAL A 206 18.56 -1.59 4.05
C VAL A 206 18.60 -2.58 2.89
N LEU A 207 19.59 -2.48 1.98
CA LEU A 207 19.75 -3.42 0.87
C LEU A 207 20.14 -4.82 1.35
N HIS A 208 21.00 -4.93 2.37
CA HIS A 208 21.31 -6.20 3.03
C HIS A 208 20.07 -6.79 3.71
N ASP A 209 19.36 -6.01 4.51
CA ASP A 209 18.13 -6.44 5.20
C ASP A 209 17.07 -6.91 4.19
N LEU A 210 16.97 -6.25 3.04
CA LEU A 210 16.08 -6.64 1.95
C LEU A 210 16.51 -7.97 1.31
N HIS A 211 17.81 -8.17 1.07
CA HIS A 211 18.32 -9.42 0.53
C HIS A 211 18.04 -10.59 1.49
N ASP A 212 18.29 -10.40 2.78
CA ASP A 212 17.99 -11.39 3.82
C ASP A 212 16.48 -11.68 3.90
N LEU A 213 15.64 -10.64 3.82
CA LEU A 213 14.18 -10.77 3.80
C LEU A 213 13.72 -11.61 2.61
N TYR A 214 14.20 -11.30 1.39
CA TYR A 214 13.82 -11.98 0.17
C TYR A 214 14.17 -13.48 0.20
N HIS A 215 15.32 -13.83 0.77
CA HIS A 215 15.75 -15.23 0.90
C HIS A 215 15.20 -15.92 2.16
N SER A 216 14.46 -15.21 3.01
CA SER A 216 13.93 -15.76 4.27
C SER A 216 12.77 -16.75 4.08
N THR A 217 12.17 -16.82 2.88
CA THR A 217 11.12 -17.78 2.52
C THR A 217 11.02 -17.93 0.99
N PRO A 218 10.78 -19.13 0.44
CA PRO A 218 10.63 -19.32 -1.01
C PRO A 218 9.44 -18.56 -1.60
N HIS A 219 8.49 -18.11 -0.77
CA HIS A 219 7.33 -17.36 -1.23
C HIS A 219 7.69 -16.00 -1.85
N PHE A 220 8.77 -15.34 -1.41
CA PHE A 220 9.26 -14.12 -2.06
C PHE A 220 9.66 -14.40 -3.51
N GLY A 221 10.53 -15.40 -3.73
CA GLY A 221 10.95 -15.82 -5.06
C GLY A 221 9.82 -16.28 -5.97
N ASN A 222 8.77 -16.88 -5.41
CA ASN A 222 7.65 -17.38 -6.20
C ASN A 222 6.62 -16.29 -6.55
N TYR A 223 6.41 -15.31 -5.67
CA TYR A 223 5.22 -14.44 -5.75
C TYR A 223 5.50 -12.93 -5.79
N VAL A 224 6.69 -12.47 -5.41
CA VAL A 224 6.96 -11.05 -5.16
C VAL A 224 7.91 -10.46 -6.21
N ASP A 225 7.42 -9.45 -6.92
CA ASP A 225 8.22 -8.53 -7.71
C ASP A 225 8.60 -7.31 -6.84
N VAL A 226 9.91 -7.05 -6.70
CA VAL A 226 10.46 -5.96 -5.88
C VAL A 226 11.02 -4.87 -6.78
N HIS A 227 10.56 -3.64 -6.56
CA HIS A 227 11.01 -2.44 -7.26
C HIS A 227 11.66 -1.49 -6.25
N LEU A 228 12.81 -0.91 -6.56
CA LEU A 228 13.47 0.05 -5.68
C LEU A 228 13.14 1.48 -6.10
N ALA A 229 12.80 2.32 -5.13
CA ALA A 229 12.75 3.76 -5.27
C ALA A 229 13.89 4.38 -4.46
N LEU A 230 14.92 4.85 -5.14
CA LEU A 230 16.09 5.46 -4.52
C LEU A 230 15.94 6.97 -4.55
N SER A 231 16.02 7.63 -3.40
CA SER A 231 15.93 9.09 -3.35
C SER A 231 16.66 9.67 -2.13
N PRO A 232 17.16 10.91 -2.20
CA PRO A 232 17.92 11.55 -1.14
C PRO A 232 17.03 12.15 -0.04
N PHE A 233 15.71 12.05 -0.16
CA PHE A 233 14.78 12.87 0.62
C PHE A 233 14.47 12.37 2.03
N SER A 234 15.18 11.36 2.52
CA SER A 234 15.02 10.70 3.83
C SER A 234 15.52 11.53 5.02
N GLY A 235 15.54 12.86 4.92
CA GLY A 235 15.98 13.75 5.99
C GLY A 235 14.79 14.47 6.62
N LYS A 236 14.85 14.77 7.93
CA LYS A 236 13.87 15.68 8.56
C LYS A 236 13.85 16.98 7.78
N ALA A 237 12.67 17.43 7.35
CA ALA A 237 12.47 18.74 6.74
C ALA A 237 12.66 19.85 7.78
N HIS A 238 13.89 20.06 8.26
CA HIS A 238 14.25 21.20 9.11
C HIS A 238 15.16 22.13 8.33
N ASN A 239 14.63 23.33 8.05
CA ASN A 239 15.39 24.48 7.57
C ASN A 239 16.12 25.20 8.73
N ASP A 240 16.37 24.53 9.86
CA ASP A 240 17.00 25.16 11.01
C ASP A 240 18.49 24.81 11.05
N ARG A 241 19.31 25.75 10.57
CA ARG A 241 20.79 25.66 10.61
C ARG A 241 21.36 25.72 12.04
N SER A 242 20.53 25.77 13.09
CA SER A 242 20.98 25.87 14.48
C SER A 242 20.92 24.58 15.30
N ALA A 243 20.29 23.51 14.81
CA ALA A 243 20.12 22.27 15.58
C ALA A 243 21.27 21.26 15.36
N SER A 244 22.51 21.66 15.63
CA SER A 244 23.68 20.78 15.49
C SER A 244 23.99 19.94 16.74
N HIS A 245 23.16 19.94 17.78
CA HIS A 245 23.54 19.37 19.09
C HIS A 245 22.51 18.48 19.80
N SER A 246 21.39 18.10 19.18
CA SER A 246 20.54 17.05 19.74
C SER A 246 21.01 15.66 19.29
N LYS A 247 21.46 14.84 20.23
CA LYS A 247 21.78 13.40 20.05
C LYS A 247 20.57 12.53 19.74
N ASP A 248 19.40 13.14 19.58
CA ASP A 248 18.15 12.45 19.29
C ASP A 248 18.01 12.27 17.77
N LYS A 249 18.72 11.25 17.26
CA LYS A 249 18.58 10.74 15.90
C LYS A 249 17.19 10.10 15.74
N GLY A 250 16.15 10.91 15.75
CA GLY A 250 14.85 10.45 15.26
C GLY A 250 14.99 10.14 13.77
N ASP A 251 14.60 8.93 13.38
CA ASP A 251 14.63 8.36 12.03
C ASP A 251 13.74 9.19 11.09
N GLY A 252 14.23 10.34 10.65
CA GLY A 252 13.44 11.31 9.89
C GLY A 252 13.03 10.76 8.54
N GLU A 253 11.92 10.04 8.48
CA GLU A 253 11.24 9.56 7.26
C GLU A 253 10.59 10.75 6.49
N GLY A 254 11.34 11.83 6.24
CA GLY A 254 10.96 12.90 5.32
C GLY A 254 10.97 12.40 3.87
N GLY A 255 10.32 13.13 2.97
CA GLY A 255 10.45 12.87 1.53
C GLY A 255 9.73 11.63 0.99
N ARG A 256 8.73 11.12 1.71
CA ARG A 256 7.95 9.96 1.27
C ARG A 256 7.11 10.31 0.05
N GLN A 257 7.34 9.64 -1.06
CA GLN A 257 6.60 9.87 -2.30
C GLN A 257 5.60 8.74 -2.50
N PHE A 258 4.65 8.59 -1.56
CA PHE A 258 3.76 7.43 -1.53
C PHE A 258 3.01 7.21 -2.85
N ASN A 259 2.55 8.27 -3.52
CA ASN A 259 1.84 8.14 -4.78
C ASN A 259 2.76 7.71 -5.94
N VAL A 260 4.02 8.17 -5.96
CA VAL A 260 5.04 7.66 -6.90
C VAL A 260 5.25 6.17 -6.67
N TRP A 261 5.42 5.75 -5.41
CA TRP A 261 5.65 4.33 -5.09
C TRP A 261 4.44 3.44 -5.40
N ARG A 262 3.21 3.95 -5.21
CA ARG A 262 1.98 3.29 -5.68
C ARG A 262 1.97 3.13 -7.19
N ASN A 263 2.29 4.20 -7.92
CA ASN A 263 2.34 4.17 -9.38
C ASN A 263 3.40 3.19 -9.89
N VAL A 264 4.59 3.13 -9.26
CA VAL A 264 5.66 2.17 -9.60
C VAL A 264 5.18 0.72 -9.42
N ALA A 265 4.67 0.38 -8.22
CA ALA A 265 4.16 -0.97 -7.96
C ALA A 265 3.02 -1.35 -8.92
N ARG A 266 2.14 -0.40 -9.25
CA ARG A 266 1.06 -0.64 -10.20
C ARG A 266 1.56 -0.81 -11.63
N LEU A 267 2.45 0.06 -12.10
CA LEU A 267 2.98 0.05 -13.46
C LEU A 267 3.67 -1.27 -13.80
N PHE A 268 4.42 -1.83 -12.84
CA PHE A 268 5.16 -3.07 -13.02
C PHE A 268 4.41 -4.32 -12.52
N SER A 269 3.13 -4.19 -12.15
CA SER A 269 2.30 -5.35 -11.87
C SER A 269 2.07 -6.19 -13.14
N ARG A 270 2.18 -7.51 -13.01
CA ARG A 270 2.10 -8.44 -14.13
C ARG A 270 0.68 -8.84 -14.51
N THR A 271 -0.28 -8.74 -13.59
CA THR A 271 -1.69 -9.07 -13.85
C THR A 271 -2.45 -7.85 -14.39
N GLU A 272 -3.67 -8.04 -14.88
CA GLU A 272 -4.56 -6.95 -15.29
C GLU A 272 -5.21 -6.26 -14.08
N PHE A 273 -5.58 -7.04 -13.06
CA PHE A 273 -6.21 -6.53 -11.85
C PHE A 273 -5.20 -6.31 -10.73
N VAL A 274 -5.33 -5.18 -10.03
CA VAL A 274 -4.46 -4.80 -8.92
C VAL A 274 -5.28 -4.46 -7.68
N MET A 275 -4.75 -4.79 -6.51
CA MET A 275 -5.27 -4.40 -5.22
C MET A 275 -4.32 -3.39 -4.57
N MET A 276 -4.73 -2.13 -4.47
CA MET A 276 -3.95 -1.09 -3.79
C MET A 276 -4.08 -1.28 -2.27
N LEU A 277 -3.05 -1.88 -1.64
CA LEU A 277 -3.05 -2.29 -0.25
C LEU A 277 -1.87 -1.69 0.52
N ASP A 278 -2.17 -1.05 1.65
CA ASP A 278 -1.14 -0.66 2.61
C ASP A 278 -0.67 -1.92 3.36
N VAL A 279 0.64 -2.06 3.60
CA VAL A 279 1.24 -3.32 4.09
C VAL A 279 0.68 -3.79 5.44
N ASP A 280 0.18 -2.86 6.26
CA ASP A 280 -0.35 -3.12 7.59
C ASP A 280 -1.77 -3.74 7.59
N PHE A 281 -2.34 -4.02 6.41
CA PHE A 281 -3.64 -4.68 6.30
C PHE A 281 -3.52 -6.18 6.09
N ALA A 282 -4.18 -6.93 6.97
CA ALA A 282 -4.32 -8.37 6.89
C ALA A 282 -5.34 -8.77 5.80
N VAL A 283 -4.93 -9.70 4.94
CA VAL A 283 -5.83 -10.42 4.03
C VAL A 283 -6.61 -11.46 4.83
N CYS A 284 -7.87 -11.17 5.16
CA CYS A 284 -8.69 -12.02 6.04
C CYS A 284 -9.56 -13.03 5.30
N THR A 285 -9.85 -12.83 4.01
CA THR A 285 -10.76 -13.69 3.24
C THR A 285 -10.22 -13.91 1.83
N ASP A 286 -10.69 -14.95 1.14
CA ASP A 286 -10.29 -15.26 -0.25
C ASP A 286 -11.01 -14.37 -1.28
N TRP A 287 -10.85 -13.05 -1.18
CA TRP A 287 -11.38 -12.10 -2.16
C TRP A 287 -10.71 -12.26 -3.53
N ARG A 288 -9.45 -12.70 -3.57
CA ARG A 288 -8.71 -12.98 -4.81
C ARG A 288 -9.40 -14.10 -5.60
N GLY A 289 -9.72 -15.21 -4.94
CA GLY A 289 -10.46 -16.31 -5.55
C GLY A 289 -11.86 -15.88 -6.01
N ALA A 290 -12.55 -15.02 -5.25
CA ALA A 290 -13.85 -14.49 -5.65
C ALA A 290 -13.78 -13.65 -6.94
N VAL A 291 -12.79 -12.76 -7.07
CA VAL A 291 -12.57 -11.98 -8.30
C VAL A 291 -12.24 -12.90 -9.48
N ARG A 292 -11.34 -13.87 -9.30
CA ARG A 292 -10.98 -14.83 -10.35
C ARG A 292 -12.18 -15.65 -10.83
N ARG A 293 -13.07 -16.06 -9.92
CA ARG A 293 -14.32 -16.75 -10.28
C ARG A 293 -15.24 -15.82 -11.08
N ALA A 294 -15.48 -14.61 -10.59
CA ALA A 294 -16.32 -13.64 -11.29
C ALA A 294 -15.83 -13.32 -12.71
N MET A 295 -14.51 -13.21 -12.92
CA MET A 295 -13.94 -12.99 -14.26
C MET A 295 -14.14 -14.18 -15.19
N LYS A 296 -13.97 -15.41 -14.68
CA LYS A 296 -14.20 -16.64 -15.46
C LYS A 296 -15.68 -16.80 -15.83
N ASP A 297 -16.57 -16.53 -14.90
CA ASP A 297 -18.02 -16.64 -15.11
C ASP A 297 -18.49 -15.58 -16.13
N ALA A 298 -18.00 -14.34 -16.03
CA ALA A 298 -18.29 -13.29 -17.01
C ALA A 298 -17.79 -13.66 -18.42
N HIS A 299 -16.57 -14.20 -18.53
CA HIS A 299 -16.05 -14.66 -19.82
C HIS A 299 -16.87 -15.82 -20.41
N ALA A 300 -17.30 -16.78 -19.58
CA ALA A 300 -18.13 -17.89 -20.04
C ALA A 300 -19.52 -17.43 -20.54
N ASN A 301 -20.07 -16.38 -19.93
CA ASN A 301 -21.32 -15.75 -20.36
C ASN A 301 -21.16 -15.04 -21.72
N ASP A 302 -20.07 -14.28 -21.90
CA ASP A 302 -19.79 -13.57 -23.15
C ASP A 302 -19.62 -14.51 -24.36
N VAL A 303 -19.01 -15.69 -24.14
CA VAL A 303 -18.79 -16.70 -25.19
C VAL A 303 -20.02 -17.62 -25.37
N GLY A 304 -21.09 -17.44 -24.59
CA GLY A 304 -22.31 -18.25 -24.69
C GLY A 304 -22.13 -19.71 -24.24
N ILE A 305 -21.10 -19.99 -23.44
CA ILE A 305 -20.78 -21.34 -22.93
C ILE A 305 -21.52 -21.64 -21.61
N ALA A 306 -22.20 -20.65 -21.02
CA ALA A 306 -22.91 -20.77 -19.76
C ALA A 306 -23.80 -22.02 -19.71
N ARG A 307 -23.40 -22.99 -18.89
CA ARG A 307 -24.21 -24.18 -18.60
C ARG A 307 -25.46 -23.71 -17.86
N ARG A 308 -26.60 -24.36 -18.12
CA ARG A 308 -27.80 -24.26 -17.28
C ARG A 308 -27.50 -24.80 -15.87
N SER A 309 -26.77 -24.05 -15.05
CA SER A 309 -26.56 -24.36 -13.63
C SER A 309 -27.79 -23.92 -12.85
N GLY A 310 -28.60 -24.90 -12.45
CA GLY A 310 -29.76 -24.66 -11.61
C GLY A 310 -29.37 -24.09 -10.24
N GLY A 311 -30.13 -23.08 -9.79
CA GLY A 311 -30.21 -22.69 -8.38
C GLY A 311 -29.81 -21.26 -8.03
N ILE A 312 -29.13 -20.52 -8.91
CA ILE A 312 -28.77 -19.11 -8.65
C ILE A 312 -29.77 -18.21 -9.40
N SER A 313 -30.33 -17.21 -8.71
CA SER A 313 -31.28 -16.27 -9.33
C SER A 313 -30.60 -15.52 -10.48
N ALA A 314 -31.18 -15.55 -11.68
CA ALA A 314 -30.66 -14.92 -12.90
C ALA A 314 -30.24 -13.45 -12.69
N ASP A 315 -30.95 -12.70 -11.83
CA ASP A 315 -30.65 -11.29 -11.52
C ASP A 315 -29.33 -11.08 -10.75
N LYS A 316 -28.90 -12.07 -9.94
CA LYS A 316 -27.64 -12.01 -9.18
C LYS A 316 -26.45 -12.29 -10.10
N GLU A 317 -26.60 -13.25 -10.98
CA GLU A 317 -25.58 -13.65 -11.95
C GLU A 317 -25.35 -12.54 -12.98
N GLY A 318 -26.43 -11.94 -13.50
CA GLY A 318 -26.36 -10.80 -14.43
C GLY A 318 -25.63 -9.58 -13.86
N ARG A 319 -25.95 -9.15 -12.63
CA ARG A 319 -25.29 -7.99 -12.00
C ARG A 319 -23.81 -8.25 -11.68
N THR A 320 -23.46 -9.47 -11.28
CA THR A 320 -22.06 -9.82 -10.99
C THR A 320 -21.22 -9.82 -12.27
N SER A 321 -21.78 -10.35 -13.37
CA SER A 321 -21.15 -10.31 -14.69
C SER A 321 -20.96 -8.88 -15.21
N GLU A 322 -21.96 -8.01 -15.03
CA GLU A 322 -21.90 -6.59 -15.43
C GLU A 322 -20.76 -5.85 -14.69
N VAL A 323 -20.64 -6.05 -13.37
CA VAL A 323 -19.57 -5.44 -12.57
C VAL A 323 -18.20 -6.01 -12.96
N ALA A 324 -18.11 -7.30 -13.28
CA ALA A 324 -16.88 -7.92 -13.74
C ALA A 324 -16.40 -7.33 -15.07
N ASN A 325 -17.31 -7.13 -16.04
CA ASN A 325 -17.01 -6.49 -17.31
C ASN A 325 -16.59 -5.02 -17.10
N SER A 326 -17.32 -4.29 -16.24
CA SER A 326 -16.95 -2.92 -15.87
C SER A 326 -15.57 -2.83 -15.21
N LEU A 327 -15.18 -3.83 -14.40
CA LEU A 327 -13.85 -3.89 -13.80
C LEU A 327 -12.77 -4.06 -14.88
N ARG A 328 -13.01 -4.94 -15.86
CA ARG A 328 -12.11 -5.21 -16.99
C ARG A 328 -11.94 -3.99 -17.90
N GLU A 329 -13.02 -3.24 -18.11
CA GLU A 329 -13.01 -1.97 -18.87
C GLU A 329 -12.37 -0.81 -18.09
N GLY A 330 -12.06 -1.00 -16.81
CA GLY A 330 -11.53 0.05 -15.94
C GLY A 330 -12.57 1.11 -15.56
N SER A 331 -13.86 0.76 -15.57
CA SER A 331 -14.99 1.61 -15.15
C SER A 331 -15.60 1.20 -13.80
N ALA A 332 -15.09 0.13 -13.17
CA ALA A 332 -15.44 -0.26 -11.81
C ALA A 332 -14.22 -0.45 -10.89
N ALA A 333 -14.44 -0.27 -9.59
CA ALA A 333 -13.51 -0.57 -8.51
C ALA A 333 -14.23 -1.40 -7.44
N LEU A 334 -13.67 -2.56 -7.07
CA LEU A 334 -14.23 -3.41 -6.03
C LEU A 334 -13.65 -3.00 -4.67
N VAL A 335 -14.50 -2.52 -3.77
CA VAL A 335 -14.16 -2.12 -2.40
C VAL A 335 -14.18 -3.32 -1.48
N LEU A 336 -13.10 -3.48 -0.71
CA LEU A 336 -13.07 -4.32 0.49
C LEU A 336 -13.33 -3.44 1.73
N PRO A 337 -14.43 -3.70 2.47
CA PRO A 337 -14.65 -3.12 3.79
C PRO A 337 -13.50 -3.44 4.75
N VAL A 338 -13.23 -2.51 5.66
CA VAL A 338 -12.03 -2.58 6.49
C VAL A 338 -12.36 -2.31 7.94
N PHE A 339 -11.73 -3.08 8.82
CA PHE A 339 -11.99 -3.08 10.25
C PHE A 339 -10.70 -2.92 11.05
N GLU A 340 -10.85 -2.55 12.31
CA GLU A 340 -9.77 -2.51 13.29
C GLU A 340 -10.25 -2.96 14.65
N TYR A 341 -9.36 -3.60 15.41
CA TYR A 341 -9.62 -3.92 16.81
C TYR A 341 -9.60 -2.66 17.64
N ILE A 342 -10.55 -2.53 18.55
CA ILE A 342 -10.67 -1.37 19.45
C ILE A 342 -9.52 -1.37 20.46
N SER A 343 -9.16 -2.55 20.99
CA SER A 343 -7.96 -2.74 21.78
C SER A 343 -6.74 -2.86 20.87
N GLN A 344 -5.67 -2.15 21.19
CA GLN A 344 -4.42 -2.26 20.45
C GLN A 344 -3.90 -3.71 20.49
N GLU A 345 -3.82 -4.29 21.69
CA GLU A 345 -3.27 -5.64 21.95
C GLU A 345 -3.98 -6.72 21.13
N ASP A 346 -5.31 -6.68 21.07
CA ASP A 346 -6.11 -7.67 20.33
C ASP A 346 -5.87 -7.60 18.81
N GLY A 347 -5.44 -6.43 18.32
CA GLY A 347 -5.20 -6.15 16.91
C GLY A 347 -3.75 -6.35 16.44
N GLU A 348 -2.82 -6.77 17.30
CA GLU A 348 -1.40 -6.88 16.91
C GLU A 348 -1.08 -8.19 16.18
N ASP A 349 -1.75 -9.30 16.54
CA ASP A 349 -1.49 -10.62 15.95
C ASP A 349 -2.50 -10.97 14.87
N GLN A 350 -2.10 -10.80 13.60
CA GLN A 350 -2.96 -11.09 12.47
C GLN A 350 -3.47 -12.55 12.43
N ARG A 351 -2.81 -13.51 13.12
CA ARG A 351 -3.22 -14.93 13.15
C ARG A 351 -4.53 -15.17 13.88
N THR A 352 -4.93 -14.26 14.77
CA THR A 352 -6.18 -14.36 15.54
C THR A 352 -7.37 -13.75 14.80
N PHE A 353 -7.13 -13.06 13.68
CA PHE A 353 -8.15 -12.32 12.96
C PHE A 353 -9.19 -13.25 12.34
N PRO A 354 -10.48 -12.88 12.34
CA PRO A 354 -11.54 -13.67 11.72
C PRO A 354 -11.24 -13.90 10.24
N GLN A 355 -11.52 -15.11 9.76
CA GLN A 355 -11.25 -15.54 8.38
C GLN A 355 -12.52 -15.59 7.50
N ASP A 356 -13.65 -15.17 8.05
CA ASP A 356 -14.95 -15.19 7.41
C ASP A 356 -15.86 -14.11 8.03
N LYS A 357 -16.91 -13.72 7.28
CA LYS A 357 -17.82 -12.64 7.69
C LYS A 357 -18.60 -13.00 8.94
N GLU A 358 -18.97 -14.27 9.14
CA GLU A 358 -19.75 -14.69 10.31
C GLU A 358 -18.94 -14.45 11.60
N SER A 359 -17.69 -14.92 11.61
CA SER A 359 -16.73 -14.70 12.69
C SER A 359 -16.48 -13.20 12.95
N LEU A 360 -16.36 -12.39 11.89
CA LEU A 360 -16.25 -10.94 12.00
C LEU A 360 -17.49 -10.33 12.68
N LEU A 361 -18.70 -10.68 12.22
CA LEU A 361 -19.94 -10.12 12.76
C LEU A 361 -20.15 -10.53 14.22
N ARG A 362 -19.67 -11.71 14.65
CA ARG A 362 -19.68 -12.07 16.08
C ARG A 362 -18.88 -11.06 16.91
N LEU A 363 -17.69 -10.64 16.45
CA LEU A 363 -16.84 -9.65 17.12
C LEU A 363 -17.42 -8.22 17.08
N VAL A 364 -18.12 -7.87 16.01
CA VAL A 364 -18.82 -6.57 15.88
C VAL A 364 -20.00 -6.49 16.85
N ASN A 365 -20.72 -7.60 17.02
CA ASN A 365 -21.97 -7.66 17.80
C ASN A 365 -21.78 -7.98 19.29
N THR A 366 -20.55 -8.22 19.76
CA THR A 366 -20.29 -8.35 21.20
C THR A 366 -20.68 -7.07 21.94
N LYS A 367 -20.94 -7.18 23.25
CA LYS A 367 -21.24 -6.04 24.12
C LYS A 367 -20.26 -6.02 25.30
N PRO A 368 -19.25 -5.13 25.32
CA PRO A 368 -18.93 -4.13 24.28
C PRO A 368 -18.37 -4.75 22.98
N PRO A 369 -18.43 -4.03 21.84
CA PRO A 369 -17.78 -4.47 20.59
C PRO A 369 -16.27 -4.66 20.78
N ILE A 370 -15.69 -5.64 20.10
CA ILE A 370 -14.24 -5.89 20.10
C ILE A 370 -13.58 -5.29 18.85
N ILE A 371 -14.31 -5.31 17.72
CA ILE A 371 -13.85 -4.81 16.43
C ILE A 371 -14.86 -3.78 15.89
N THR A 372 -14.37 -2.77 15.17
CA THR A 372 -15.19 -1.72 14.56
C THR A 372 -14.71 -1.41 13.14
N SER A 373 -15.49 -0.64 12.38
CA SER A 373 -15.06 -0.14 11.07
C SER A 373 -13.80 0.71 11.23
N PHE A 374 -12.83 0.54 10.33
CA PHE A 374 -11.56 1.24 10.39
C PHE A 374 -11.74 2.77 10.39
N HIS A 375 -11.02 3.44 11.31
CA HIS A 375 -11.13 4.86 11.59
C HIS A 375 -12.58 5.31 11.87
N ALA A 376 -13.34 4.56 12.67
CA ALA A 376 -14.73 4.87 12.99
C ALA A 376 -14.95 6.31 13.52
N SER A 377 -13.96 6.88 14.20
CA SER A 377 -13.98 8.27 14.69
C SER A 377 -13.85 9.32 13.58
N TRP A 378 -13.32 8.95 12.41
CA TRP A 378 -13.20 9.80 11.22
C TRP A 378 -14.12 9.29 10.09
N ALA A 379 -15.42 9.46 10.29
CA ALA A 379 -16.45 8.84 9.45
C ALA A 379 -16.28 9.06 7.92
N PRO A 380 -15.98 10.28 7.40
CA PRO A 380 -15.74 10.48 5.97
C PRO A 380 -14.72 9.51 5.37
N GLY A 381 -13.65 9.13 6.07
CA GLY A 381 -12.66 8.20 5.52
C GLY A 381 -13.24 6.91 4.92
N HIS A 382 -14.32 6.37 5.53
CA HIS A 382 -14.87 5.06 5.14
C HIS A 382 -16.40 4.95 5.12
N ASN A 383 -17.16 5.99 5.49
CA ASN A 383 -18.62 5.91 5.60
C ASN A 383 -19.35 5.64 4.28
N SER A 384 -18.78 6.04 3.13
CA SER A 384 -19.34 5.75 1.80
C SER A 384 -19.43 4.24 1.51
N THR A 385 -18.68 3.39 2.23
CA THR A 385 -18.84 1.92 2.19
C THR A 385 -20.23 1.48 2.65
N ASN A 386 -20.97 2.29 3.42
CA ASN A 386 -22.26 1.96 4.01
C ASN A 386 -22.21 0.67 4.86
N TYR A 387 -21.45 0.73 5.96
CA TYR A 387 -21.33 -0.37 6.92
C TYR A 387 -22.68 -0.90 7.45
N PRO A 388 -23.71 -0.07 7.72
CA PRO A 388 -25.03 -0.59 8.08
C PRO A 388 -25.62 -1.55 7.03
N LYS A 389 -25.46 -1.26 5.73
CA LYS A 389 -25.85 -2.17 4.64
C LYS A 389 -24.94 -3.41 4.59
N TYR A 390 -23.64 -3.26 4.82
CA TYR A 390 -22.72 -4.39 4.89
C TYR A 390 -23.13 -5.39 5.99
N TYR A 391 -23.45 -4.90 7.19
CA TYR A 391 -23.86 -5.72 8.33
C TYR A 391 -25.21 -6.41 8.13
N SER A 392 -26.15 -5.79 7.40
CA SER A 392 -27.47 -6.36 7.17
C SER A 392 -27.49 -7.46 6.10
N ILE A 393 -26.46 -7.54 5.26
CA ILE A 393 -26.32 -8.62 4.28
C ILE A 393 -25.81 -9.89 4.99
N PRO A 394 -26.52 -11.03 4.92
CA PRO A 394 -26.07 -12.27 5.57
C PRO A 394 -24.71 -12.76 5.07
N PRO A 395 -23.89 -13.43 5.90
CA PRO A 395 -22.70 -14.15 5.45
C PRO A 395 -23.01 -15.19 4.36
N GLY A 396 -22.12 -15.30 3.37
CA GLY A 396 -22.26 -16.21 2.23
C GLY A 396 -23.32 -15.78 1.21
N ALA A 397 -23.83 -14.54 1.31
CA ALA A 397 -24.80 -14.04 0.34
C ALA A 397 -24.15 -13.72 -1.02
N ASP A 398 -22.83 -13.55 -1.06
CA ASP A 398 -21.99 -13.14 -2.20
C ASP A 398 -22.62 -11.97 -2.95
N LYS A 399 -23.05 -10.94 -2.21
CA LYS A 399 -23.67 -9.75 -2.79
C LYS A 399 -22.62 -8.68 -3.03
N ILE A 400 -22.81 -7.98 -4.14
CA ILE A 400 -22.05 -6.77 -4.48
C ILE A 400 -23.04 -5.62 -4.51
N TYR A 401 -22.66 -4.47 -3.94
CA TYR A 401 -23.50 -3.28 -4.00
C TYR A 401 -22.71 -2.02 -4.31
N LYS A 402 -23.31 -1.14 -5.12
CA LYS A 402 -22.70 0.14 -5.50
C LYS A 402 -22.65 1.09 -4.31
N VAL A 403 -21.57 1.86 -4.23
CA VAL A 403 -21.45 3.05 -3.37
C VAL A 403 -22.31 4.16 -3.97
N GLU A 404 -23.41 4.50 -3.30
CA GLU A 404 -24.37 5.49 -3.81
C GLU A 404 -23.95 6.94 -3.52
N THR A 405 -23.23 7.16 -2.42
CA THR A 405 -22.84 8.50 -1.96
C THR A 405 -21.33 8.58 -1.83
N TYR A 406 -20.68 9.07 -2.89
CA TYR A 406 -19.26 9.38 -2.87
C TYR A 406 -18.98 10.74 -2.19
N GLN A 407 -17.83 10.85 -1.54
CA GLN A 407 -17.31 12.12 -1.05
C GLN A 407 -15.78 12.13 -1.09
N SER A 408 -15.18 13.31 -1.23
CA SER A 408 -13.76 13.44 -1.57
C SER A 408 -12.79 12.90 -0.51
N SER A 409 -13.20 12.69 0.73
CA SER A 409 -12.31 12.10 1.75
C SER A 409 -12.38 10.57 1.82
N TYR A 410 -13.12 9.92 0.91
CA TYR A 410 -13.34 8.48 0.95
C TYR A 410 -12.07 7.76 0.49
N GLU A 411 -11.49 6.94 1.38
CA GLU A 411 -10.21 6.27 1.18
C GLU A 411 -10.30 4.72 1.31
N PRO A 412 -11.22 4.05 0.57
CA PRO A 412 -11.35 2.60 0.60
C PRO A 412 -10.10 1.87 0.10
N TYR A 413 -10.07 0.57 0.32
CA TYR A 413 -9.12 -0.34 -0.32
C TYR A 413 -9.81 -1.05 -1.47
N VAL A 414 -9.21 -0.93 -2.67
CA VAL A 414 -9.90 -1.26 -3.92
C VAL A 414 -9.09 -2.19 -4.81
N ILE A 415 -9.81 -3.10 -5.46
CA ILE A 415 -9.35 -3.89 -6.60
C ILE A 415 -9.82 -3.18 -7.87
N THR A 416 -8.91 -2.91 -8.81
CA THR A 416 -9.20 -2.21 -10.06
C THR A 416 -8.46 -2.86 -11.23
N SER A 417 -8.85 -2.55 -12.48
CA SER A 417 -7.88 -2.66 -13.59
C SER A 417 -6.66 -1.80 -13.28
N LYS A 418 -5.47 -2.22 -13.70
CA LYS A 418 -4.23 -1.44 -13.54
C LYS A 418 -4.18 -0.17 -14.40
N TRP A 419 -5.07 -0.06 -15.39
CA TRP A 419 -5.11 1.06 -16.35
C TRP A 419 -6.04 2.20 -15.94
N VAL A 420 -6.67 2.12 -14.76
CA VAL A 420 -7.36 3.28 -14.17
C VAL A 420 -6.39 4.44 -13.97
N THR A 421 -6.90 5.65 -13.73
CA THR A 421 -6.07 6.86 -13.58
C THR A 421 -4.94 6.70 -12.56
N TRP A 422 -3.76 7.27 -12.86
CA TRP A 422 -2.59 7.25 -11.98
C TRP A 422 -2.80 8.17 -10.77
N CYS A 423 -2.12 7.87 -9.67
CA CYS A 423 -2.15 8.74 -8.50
C CYS A 423 -1.29 9.99 -8.74
N ASP A 424 -1.75 11.16 -8.31
CA ASP A 424 -0.99 12.41 -8.46
C ASP A 424 0.28 12.40 -7.60
N GLU A 425 1.43 12.55 -8.24
CA GLU A 425 2.76 12.36 -7.65
C GLU A 425 3.23 13.54 -6.81
N ARG A 426 2.54 14.69 -6.88
CA ARG A 426 2.85 15.89 -6.10
C ARG A 426 2.57 15.69 -4.61
N PHE A 427 1.75 14.69 -4.26
CA PHE A 427 1.46 14.34 -2.87
C PHE A 427 2.63 13.59 -2.24
N THR A 428 3.32 14.28 -1.33
CA THR A 428 4.40 13.72 -0.53
C THR A 428 4.07 13.71 0.96
N GLY A 429 4.54 12.72 1.69
CA GLY A 429 4.24 12.55 3.11
C GLY A 429 2.79 12.15 3.38
N TYR A 430 2.39 12.24 4.65
CA TYR A 430 1.09 11.80 5.14
C TYR A 430 -0.06 12.77 4.80
N GLY A 431 -1.24 12.19 4.64
CA GLY A 431 -2.52 12.89 4.50
C GLY A 431 -2.92 13.14 3.05
N ALA A 432 -4.20 12.91 2.74
CA ALA A 432 -4.88 13.16 1.47
C ALA A 432 -4.28 12.53 0.19
N ASN A 433 -3.12 11.87 0.26
CA ASN A 433 -2.47 11.25 -0.90
C ASN A 433 -3.32 10.15 -1.54
N LYS A 434 -3.90 9.25 -0.73
CA LYS A 434 -4.77 8.16 -1.18
C LYS A 434 -6.15 8.68 -1.59
N ALA A 435 -6.74 9.61 -0.81
CA ALA A 435 -7.98 10.29 -1.19
C ALA A 435 -7.86 10.97 -2.55
N ALA A 436 -6.76 11.67 -2.83
CA ALA A 436 -6.54 12.31 -4.12
C ALA A 436 -6.53 11.30 -5.28
N CYS A 437 -5.83 10.18 -5.10
CA CYS A 437 -5.80 9.11 -6.10
C CYS A 437 -7.20 8.52 -6.37
N LEU A 438 -7.97 8.26 -5.31
CA LEU A 438 -9.32 7.68 -5.43
C LEU A 438 -10.37 8.69 -5.90
N PHE A 439 -10.18 9.97 -5.59
CA PHE A 439 -11.02 11.07 -6.08
C PHE A 439 -10.90 11.20 -7.59
N GLU A 440 -9.68 11.28 -8.10
CA GLU A 440 -9.44 11.34 -9.54
C GLU A 440 -9.95 10.09 -10.27
N MET A 441 -9.73 8.91 -9.67
CA MET A 441 -10.29 7.66 -10.19
C MET A 441 -11.82 7.75 -10.32
N TYR A 442 -12.51 8.24 -9.29
CA TYR A 442 -13.96 8.42 -9.33
C TYR A 442 -14.39 9.42 -10.42
N LEU A 443 -13.72 10.58 -10.53
CA LEU A 443 -14.00 11.60 -11.56
C LEU A 443 -13.85 11.05 -12.98
N SER A 444 -12.94 10.09 -13.20
CA SER A 444 -12.73 9.46 -14.51
C SER A 444 -13.86 8.54 -14.99
N GLY A 445 -14.91 8.36 -14.17
CA GLY A 445 -16.08 7.53 -14.46
C GLY A 445 -16.08 6.17 -13.74
N VAL A 446 -15.10 5.91 -12.86
CA VAL A 446 -15.03 4.65 -12.11
C VAL A 446 -16.09 4.61 -11.02
N SER A 447 -16.95 3.60 -11.05
CA SER A 447 -17.94 3.33 -9.99
C SER A 447 -17.40 2.35 -8.94
N PHE A 448 -17.72 2.59 -7.67
CA PHE A 448 -17.22 1.79 -6.56
C PHE A 448 -18.27 0.77 -6.10
N TYR A 449 -17.86 -0.47 -5.89
CA TYR A 449 -18.75 -1.60 -5.56
C TYR A 449 -18.20 -2.39 -4.38
N VAL A 450 -18.97 -2.50 -3.30
CA VAL A 450 -18.54 -3.19 -2.08
C VAL A 450 -18.80 -4.69 -2.20
N LEU A 451 -17.79 -5.51 -1.89
CA LEU A 451 -17.91 -6.95 -1.74
C LEU A 451 -18.43 -7.30 -0.34
N SER A 452 -19.62 -7.90 -0.23
CA SER A 452 -20.28 -8.05 1.08
C SER A 452 -19.73 -9.15 1.96
N ASP A 453 -18.95 -10.09 1.44
CA ASP A 453 -18.45 -11.27 2.18
C ASP A 453 -16.94 -11.24 2.40
N HIS A 454 -16.30 -10.18 1.92
CA HIS A 454 -14.87 -10.00 1.99
C HIS A 454 -14.53 -8.74 2.76
N PHE A 455 -13.42 -8.77 3.47
CA PHE A 455 -12.94 -7.65 4.26
C PHE A 455 -11.44 -7.75 4.53
N LEU A 456 -10.89 -6.64 5.02
CA LEU A 456 -9.53 -6.52 5.53
C LEU A 456 -9.58 -6.09 6.99
N ILE A 457 -8.50 -6.36 7.73
CA ILE A 457 -8.32 -5.83 9.09
C ILE A 457 -6.98 -5.12 9.17
N HIS A 458 -6.99 -3.88 9.67
CA HIS A 458 -5.78 -3.16 10.02
C HIS A 458 -5.08 -3.85 11.19
N GLN A 459 -3.81 -4.22 11.02
CA GLN A 459 -2.97 -4.66 12.12
C GLN A 459 -2.60 -3.45 12.98
N ASN A 460 -3.02 -3.47 14.24
CA ASN A 460 -2.70 -2.40 15.15
C ASN A 460 -1.18 -2.32 15.38
N HIS A 461 -0.63 -1.11 15.29
CA HIS A 461 0.76 -0.83 15.52
C HIS A 461 0.92 0.61 16.02
N LYS A 462 2.05 0.91 16.66
CA LYS A 462 2.35 2.27 17.11
C LYS A 462 2.55 3.20 15.92
N TYR A 463 2.07 4.43 16.06
CA TYR A 463 2.19 5.49 15.05
C TYR A 463 3.18 6.57 15.50
N GLU A 464 3.96 7.09 14.56
CA GLU A 464 4.79 8.29 14.78
C GLU A 464 3.97 9.55 14.46
N GLU A 465 3.40 10.21 15.46
CA GLU A 465 2.42 11.30 15.25
C GLU A 465 3.04 12.68 14.93
N GLU A 466 4.30 12.92 15.29
CA GLU A 466 4.91 14.26 15.21
C GLU A 466 5.22 14.68 13.76
N ALA A 467 5.83 13.79 12.96
CA ALA A 467 6.12 14.04 11.53
C ALA A 467 4.83 14.23 10.70
N ARG A 468 3.75 13.56 11.11
CA ARG A 468 2.46 13.57 10.39
C ARG A 468 1.80 14.94 10.37
N ARG A 469 2.03 15.81 11.37
CA ARG A 469 1.27 17.05 11.51
C ARG A 469 1.55 18.06 10.41
N GLU A 470 2.82 18.30 10.10
CA GLU A 470 3.24 19.29 9.11
C GLU A 470 2.99 18.79 7.67
N GLU A 471 3.27 17.52 7.39
CA GLU A 471 2.95 16.90 6.09
C GLU A 471 1.44 16.97 5.79
N ARG A 472 0.59 16.64 6.78
CA ARG A 472 -0.87 16.77 6.64
C ARG A 472 -1.28 18.22 6.38
N LYS A 473 -0.56 19.21 6.92
CA LYS A 473 -0.87 20.64 6.70
C LYS A 473 -0.61 21.05 5.26
N TYR A 474 0.53 20.65 4.71
CA TYR A 474 0.86 20.88 3.30
C TYR A 474 -0.17 20.19 2.39
N ASN A 475 -0.42 18.89 2.61
CA ASN A 475 -1.32 18.10 1.77
C ASN A 475 -2.79 18.56 1.85
N ARG A 476 -3.24 19.16 2.95
CA ARG A 476 -4.59 19.77 3.02
C ARG A 476 -4.77 20.90 2.01
N LYS A 477 -3.75 21.75 1.85
CA LYS A 477 -3.79 22.85 0.87
C LYS A 477 -3.72 22.28 -0.55
N LEU A 478 -2.72 21.45 -0.83
CA LEU A 478 -2.55 20.80 -2.13
C LEU A 478 -3.83 20.06 -2.55
N TYR A 479 -4.49 19.36 -1.62
CA TYR A 479 -5.72 18.63 -1.94
C TYR A 479 -6.90 19.53 -2.30
N THR A 480 -6.96 20.73 -1.74
CA THR A 480 -8.01 21.70 -2.10
C THR A 480 -7.83 22.14 -3.55
N ASP A 481 -6.61 22.52 -3.91
CA ASP A 481 -6.26 22.99 -5.26
C ASP A 481 -6.40 21.84 -6.29
N PHE A 482 -5.94 20.63 -5.92
CA PHE A 482 -6.05 19.43 -6.74
C PHE A 482 -7.49 19.09 -7.12
N LYS A 483 -8.45 19.22 -6.20
CA LYS A 483 -9.85 18.90 -6.52
C LYS A 483 -10.42 19.84 -7.58
N GLU A 484 -10.10 21.12 -7.51
CA GLU A 484 -10.51 22.10 -8.52
C GLU A 484 -9.85 21.82 -9.87
N GLU A 485 -8.53 21.59 -9.88
CA GLU A 485 -7.76 21.22 -11.08
C GLU A 485 -8.30 19.96 -11.76
N ALA A 486 -8.46 18.88 -11.00
CA ALA A 486 -8.95 17.61 -11.50
C ALA A 486 -10.37 17.75 -12.05
N CYS A 487 -11.25 18.44 -11.33
CA CYS A 487 -12.60 18.73 -11.81
C CYS A 487 -12.61 19.43 -13.16
N LEU A 488 -11.88 20.54 -13.30
CA LEU A 488 -11.81 21.29 -14.56
C LEU A 488 -11.22 20.44 -15.69
N ARG A 489 -10.18 19.66 -15.40
CA ARG A 489 -9.53 18.76 -16.38
C ARG A 489 -10.50 17.71 -16.92
N TYR A 490 -11.24 17.02 -16.05
CA TYR A 490 -12.20 15.98 -16.49
C TYR A 490 -13.46 16.56 -17.13
N LEU A 491 -13.97 17.70 -16.64
CA LEU A 491 -15.07 18.40 -17.30
C LEU A 491 -14.71 18.82 -18.72
N TYR A 492 -13.55 19.45 -18.90
CA TYR A 492 -13.05 19.84 -20.22
C TYR A 492 -12.88 18.63 -21.12
N ARG A 493 -12.22 17.57 -20.62
CA ARG A 493 -11.99 16.32 -21.37
C ARG A 493 -13.30 15.70 -21.86
N PHE A 494 -14.24 15.43 -20.95
CA PHE A 494 -15.49 14.77 -21.32
C PHE A 494 -16.41 15.66 -22.15
N HIS A 495 -16.36 16.98 -21.96
CA HIS A 495 -17.06 17.91 -22.84
C HIS A 495 -16.51 17.82 -24.27
N HIS A 496 -15.19 17.88 -24.44
CA HIS A 496 -14.54 17.82 -25.74
C HIS A 496 -14.72 16.46 -26.43
N GLU A 497 -14.70 15.37 -25.66
CA GLU A 497 -14.96 14.01 -26.16
C GLU A 497 -16.47 13.73 -26.41
N GLY A 498 -17.38 14.64 -26.03
CA GLY A 498 -18.83 14.43 -26.13
C GLY A 498 -19.39 13.37 -25.18
N THR A 499 -18.64 13.00 -24.13
CA THR A 499 -19.01 11.96 -23.16
C THR A 499 -19.53 12.52 -21.83
N LEU A 500 -19.57 13.84 -21.66
CA LEU A 500 -19.99 14.48 -20.41
C LEU A 500 -21.42 14.12 -20.00
N ASP A 501 -22.34 13.95 -20.96
CA ASP A 501 -23.73 13.56 -20.70
C ASP A 501 -24.00 12.06 -20.71
N SER A 502 -22.95 11.26 -20.92
CA SER A 502 -23.01 9.81 -20.77
C SER A 502 -22.92 9.36 -19.30
N PRO A 503 -23.17 8.07 -18.98
CA PRO A 503 -22.92 7.51 -17.65
C PRO A 503 -21.49 7.78 -17.14
N LYS A 504 -20.49 7.83 -18.03
CA LYS A 504 -19.09 8.11 -17.67
C LYS A 504 -18.89 9.51 -17.07
N GLY A 505 -19.66 10.49 -17.54
CA GLY A 505 -19.61 11.87 -17.04
C GLY A 505 -20.45 12.13 -15.78
N SER A 506 -21.21 11.14 -15.30
CA SER A 506 -22.10 11.32 -14.14
C SER A 506 -21.34 11.64 -12.85
N ASN A 507 -20.23 10.94 -12.60
CA ASN A 507 -19.40 11.13 -11.41
C ASN A 507 -18.78 12.52 -11.36
N VAL A 508 -18.19 12.97 -12.48
CA VAL A 508 -17.55 14.29 -12.54
C VAL A 508 -18.56 15.42 -12.36
N LYS A 509 -19.76 15.33 -12.96
CA LYS A 509 -20.83 16.31 -12.74
C LYS A 509 -21.28 16.32 -11.28
N ALA A 510 -21.50 15.15 -10.69
CA ALA A 510 -21.98 15.01 -9.32
C ALA A 510 -21.03 15.57 -8.26
N GLU A 511 -19.72 15.39 -8.42
CA GLU A 511 -18.73 15.91 -7.47
C GLU A 511 -18.37 17.37 -7.74
N CYS A 512 -18.18 17.75 -9.01
CA CYS A 512 -17.64 19.06 -9.34
C CYS A 512 -18.65 20.20 -9.15
N LYS A 513 -19.97 19.92 -9.22
CA LYS A 513 -21.00 20.90 -8.84
C LYS A 513 -20.92 21.35 -7.37
N LYS A 514 -20.24 20.57 -6.50
CA LYS A 514 -20.03 20.90 -5.09
C LYS A 514 -18.98 22.00 -4.90
N ILE A 515 -18.20 22.34 -5.95
CA ILE A 515 -17.13 23.33 -5.91
C ILE A 515 -17.59 24.59 -6.69
N LYS A 516 -17.88 25.67 -5.96
CA LYS A 516 -18.47 26.89 -6.55
C LYS A 516 -17.62 27.53 -7.67
N SER A 517 -16.29 27.56 -7.51
CA SER A 517 -15.37 28.07 -8.53
C SER A 517 -15.48 27.27 -9.82
N VAL A 518 -15.49 25.94 -9.72
CA VAL A 518 -15.64 25.04 -10.86
C VAL A 518 -16.96 25.24 -11.58
N THR A 519 -18.10 25.32 -10.87
CA THR A 519 -19.42 25.52 -11.50
C THR A 519 -19.45 26.81 -12.32
N LYS A 520 -18.86 27.90 -11.80
CA LYS A 520 -18.76 29.17 -12.52
C LYS A 520 -17.91 29.04 -13.79
N ILE A 521 -16.70 28.47 -13.67
CA ILE A 521 -15.77 28.32 -14.78
C ILE A 521 -16.34 27.40 -15.87
N ALA A 522 -16.99 26.29 -15.48
CA ALA A 522 -17.61 25.36 -16.41
C ALA A 522 -18.74 26.02 -17.23
N ALA A 523 -19.56 26.86 -16.60
CA ALA A 523 -20.60 27.61 -17.29
C ALA A 523 -20.00 28.67 -18.25
N GLU A 524 -19.00 29.41 -17.82
CA GLU A 524 -18.38 30.49 -18.61
C GLU A 524 -17.54 29.99 -19.78
N LEU A 525 -16.75 28.92 -19.60
CA LEU A 525 -15.79 28.44 -20.59
C LEU A 525 -16.26 27.24 -21.41
N LEU A 526 -17.11 26.39 -20.85
CA LEU A 526 -17.59 25.17 -21.52
C LEU A 526 -19.06 25.25 -21.91
N GLY A 527 -19.81 26.27 -21.46
CA GLY A 527 -21.27 26.32 -21.65
C GLY A 527 -22.01 25.19 -20.92
N VAL A 528 -21.36 24.56 -19.93
CA VAL A 528 -21.89 23.41 -19.19
C VAL A 528 -22.58 23.90 -17.91
N THR A 529 -23.80 23.45 -17.67
CA THR A 529 -24.50 23.63 -16.39
C THR A 529 -24.42 22.32 -15.60
N LEU A 530 -23.83 22.37 -14.39
CA LEU A 530 -23.55 21.19 -13.54
C LEU A 530 -24.61 20.91 -12.47
#